data_AF-A0A938XUL9-F1
#
_entry.id   AF-A0A938XUL9-F1
#
_cell.length_a   1.000
_cell.length_b   1.000
_cell.length_c   1.000
_cell.angle_alpha   90.00
_cell.angle_beta   90.00
_cell.angle_gamma   90.00
#
_symmetry.space_group_name_H-M   'P 1'
#
loop_
_entity.id
_entity.type
_entity.pdbx_description
1 polymer ?
#
loop_
_entity_poly.entity_id
_entity_poly.type
_entity_poly.pdbx_seq_one_letter_code
_entity_poly.pdbx_strand_id
1 'polypeptide(L)'
;MGHCDKVTFTEQLKAQIGEFIVIYIKSGADCCKHQGVLCNIEEDFLVLIGDGIKTEIPLQAIVAVKKKISGGKNNKDDCYDGC
;
A
#
# COMPACT_ATOMS: atom_id res chain seq x y z
N MET A 1 -13.46 26.00 7.98
CA MET A 1 -13.64 25.26 6.71
C MET A 1 -12.67 24.10 6.73
N GLY A 2 -13.11 22.93 7.21
CA GLY A 2 -12.28 21.73 7.21
C GLY A 2 -12.33 21.11 5.82
N HIS A 3 -11.22 21.15 5.10
CA HIS A 3 -11.07 20.36 3.88
C HIS A 3 -10.88 18.92 4.36
N CYS A 4 -11.92 18.10 4.31
CA CYS A 4 -11.71 16.66 4.27
C CYS A 4 -11.17 16.36 2.88
N ASP A 5 -9.86 16.56 2.69
CA ASP A 5 -9.17 16.03 1.53
C ASP A 5 -9.48 14.53 1.49
N LYS A 6 -10.28 14.12 0.50
CA LYS A 6 -10.47 12.71 0.19
C LYS A 6 -9.12 12.21 -0.31
N VAL A 7 -8.22 11.87 0.62
CA VAL A 7 -6.91 11.31 0.29
C VAL A 7 -7.18 10.02 -0.44
N THR A 8 -6.93 10.02 -1.75
CA THR A 8 -7.21 8.87 -2.60
C THR A 8 -6.29 7.72 -2.19
N PHE A 9 -6.73 6.49 -2.46
CA PHE A 9 -5.94 5.29 -2.19
C PHE A 9 -4.51 5.39 -2.76
N THR A 10 -4.37 5.98 -3.95
CA THR A 10 -3.08 6.22 -4.61
C THR A 10 -2.18 7.18 -3.83
N GLU A 11 -2.73 8.26 -3.26
CA GLU A 11 -1.94 9.23 -2.48
C GLU A 11 -1.44 8.61 -1.16
N GLN A 12 -2.27 7.79 -0.49
CA GLN A 12 -1.86 7.05 0.71
C GLN A 12 -0.78 6.00 0.40
N LEU A 13 -0.82 5.41 -0.79
CA LEU A 13 0.20 4.51 -1.28
C LEU A 13 1.50 5.26 -1.60
N LYS A 14 1.44 6.42 -2.24
CA LYS A 14 2.62 7.26 -2.52
C LYS A 14 3.37 7.65 -1.25
N ALA A 15 2.65 7.93 -0.16
CA ALA A 15 3.25 8.18 1.15
C ALA A 15 4.01 6.97 1.73
N GLN A 16 3.85 5.77 1.16
CA GLN A 16 4.54 4.53 1.55
C GLN A 16 5.65 4.13 0.57
N ILE A 17 5.99 4.96 -0.43
CA ILE A 17 7.14 4.71 -1.29
C ILE A 17 8.41 4.64 -0.43
N GLY A 18 9.23 3.61 -0.66
CA GLY A 18 10.41 3.28 0.13
C GLY A 18 10.15 2.33 1.29
N GLU A 19 8.88 2.06 1.64
CA GLU A 19 8.52 1.16 2.73
C GLU A 19 8.33 -0.28 2.25
N PHE A 20 8.57 -1.24 3.16
CA PHE A 20 8.26 -2.64 2.90
C PHE A 20 6.76 -2.90 3.11
N ILE A 21 6.07 -3.30 2.05
CA ILE A 21 4.64 -3.56 2.04
C ILE A 21 4.33 -4.97 1.54
N VAL A 22 3.14 -5.44 1.87
CA VAL A 22 2.57 -6.71 1.41
C VAL A 22 1.31 -6.39 0.64
N ILE A 23 1.24 -6.85 -0.60
CA ILE A 23 0.13 -6.62 -1.53
C ILE A 23 -0.56 -7.94 -1.79
N TYR A 24 -1.89 -7.92 -1.69
CA TYR A 24 -2.75 -9.03 -2.05
C TYR A 24 -3.46 -8.70 -3.36
N ILE A 25 -3.27 -9.55 -4.37
CA ILE A 25 -3.93 -9.40 -5.67
C ILE A 25 -4.97 -10.49 -5.87
N LYS A 26 -6.04 -10.15 -6.59
CA LYS A 26 -7.08 -11.10 -7.00
C LYS A 26 -6.62 -11.76 -8.30
N SER A 27 -6.25 -13.04 -8.26
CA SER A 27 -5.88 -13.80 -9.45
C SER A 27 -6.82 -15.00 -9.62
N GLY A 28 -7.97 -14.78 -10.25
CA GLY A 28 -8.95 -15.85 -10.49
C GLY A 28 -9.39 -16.56 -9.22
N ALA A 29 -8.97 -17.83 -9.06
CA ALA A 29 -9.31 -18.70 -7.94
C ALA A 29 -8.40 -18.55 -6.72
N ASP A 30 -7.21 -17.95 -6.86
CA ASP A 30 -6.21 -17.86 -5.80
C ASP A 30 -5.78 -16.41 -5.53
N CYS A 31 -5.68 -16.05 -4.25
CA CYS A 31 -5.13 -14.77 -3.81
C CYS A 31 -3.61 -14.84 -3.83
N CYS A 32 -2.96 -14.21 -4.81
CA CYS A 32 -1.50 -14.13 -4.83
C CYS A 32 -1.03 -13.02 -3.88
N LYS A 33 -0.04 -13.34 -3.03
CA LYS A 33 0.57 -12.40 -2.08
C LYS A 33 1.96 -12.02 -2.56
N HIS A 34 2.17 -10.73 -2.82
CA HIS A 34 3.47 -10.15 -3.15
C HIS A 34 3.98 -9.33 -1.96
N GLN A 35 5.28 -9.42 -1.66
CA GLN A 35 5.90 -8.66 -0.58
C GLN A 35 7.22 -8.07 -1.07
N GLY A 36 7.50 -6.83 -0.70
CA GLY A 36 8.68 -6.12 -1.15
C GLY A 36 8.63 -4.64 -0.78
N VAL A 37 9.65 -3.91 -1.20
CA VAL A 37 9.72 -2.46 -1.05
C VAL A 37 8.91 -1.82 -2.17
N LEU A 38 8.00 -0.92 -1.81
CA LEU A 38 7.27 -0.10 -2.77
C LEU A 38 8.24 0.92 -3.38
N CYS A 39 8.60 0.74 -4.64
CA CYS A 39 9.58 1.60 -5.29
C CYS A 39 8.94 2.82 -5.95
N ASN A 40 7.81 2.63 -6.63
CA ASN A 40 7.11 3.69 -7.32
C ASN A 40 5.64 3.32 -7.55
N ILE A 41 4.79 4.32 -7.80
CA ILE A 41 3.37 4.14 -8.14
C ILE A 41 3.05 5.04 -9.33
N GLU A 42 2.66 4.41 -10.43
CA GLU A 42 2.16 5.06 -11.63
C GLU A 42 0.63 5.14 -11.59
N GLU A 43 0.02 5.73 -12.62
CA GLU A 43 -1.43 5.92 -12.68
C GLU A 43 -2.22 4.60 -12.70
N ASP A 44 -1.68 3.56 -13.36
CA ASP A 44 -2.37 2.27 -13.57
C ASP A 44 -1.77 1.09 -12.79
N PHE A 45 -0.52 1.20 -12.34
CA PHE A 45 0.21 0.11 -11.68
C PHE A 45 1.20 0.63 -10.65
N LEU A 46 1.60 -0.24 -9.73
CA LEU A 46 2.70 0.03 -8.81
C LEU A 46 3.89 -0.88 -9.08
N VAL A 47 5.05 -0.43 -8.64
CA VAL A 47 6.32 -1.13 -8.76
C VAL A 47 6.76 -1.61 -7.37
N LEU A 48 6.84 -2.92 -7.19
CA LEU A 48 7.32 -3.55 -5.99
C LEU A 48 8.67 -4.23 -6.26
N ILE A 49 9.66 -4.02 -5.40
CA ILE A 49 10.96 -4.70 -5.48
C ILE A 49 11.06 -5.69 -4.32
N GLY A 50 11.07 -6.98 -4.62
CA GLY A 50 11.19 -8.06 -3.64
C GLY A 50 12.16 -9.12 -4.15
N ASP A 51 13.01 -9.65 -3.29
CA ASP A 51 14.01 -10.69 -3.66
C ASP A 51 14.94 -10.27 -4.82
N GLY A 52 15.19 -8.97 -4.98
CA GLY A 52 15.97 -8.42 -6.09
C GLY A 52 15.23 -8.37 -7.43
N ILE A 53 13.95 -8.77 -7.47
CA ILE A 53 13.11 -8.77 -8.67
C ILE A 53 12.15 -7.57 -8.63
N LYS A 54 12.11 -6.82 -9.72
CA LYS A 54 11.09 -5.78 -9.96
C LYS A 54 9.79 -6.46 -10.42
N THR A 55 8.71 -6.22 -9.69
CA THR A 55 7.37 -6.72 -9.99
C THR A 55 6.43 -5.53 -10.23
N GLU A 56 5.74 -5.53 -11.37
CA GLU A 56 4.73 -4.53 -11.71
C GLU A 56 3.34 -5.10 -11.41
N ILE A 57 2.58 -4.40 -10.58
CA ILE A 57 1.28 -4.87 -10.10
C ILE A 57 0.21 -3.85 -10.49
N PRO A 58 -0.76 -4.20 -11.35
CA PRO A 58 -1.82 -3.29 -11.74
C PRO A 58 -2.73 -2.97 -10.55
N LEU A 59 -3.05 -1.68 -10.37
CA LEU A 59 -3.82 -1.20 -9.21
C LEU A 59 -5.22 -1.86 -9.14
N GLN A 60 -5.83 -2.08 -10.30
CA GLN A 60 -7.12 -2.77 -10.42
C GLN A 60 -7.13 -4.23 -9.92
N ALA A 61 -5.97 -4.89 -9.88
CA ALA A 61 -5.87 -6.25 -9.38
C ALA A 61 -5.65 -6.30 -7.86
N ILE A 62 -5.34 -5.17 -7.23
CA ILE A 62 -5.04 -5.08 -5.80
C ILE A 62 -6.33 -5.14 -5.01
N VAL A 63 -6.41 -6.11 -4.10
CA VAL A 63 -7.51 -6.27 -3.16
C VAL A 63 -7.20 -5.56 -1.85
N ALA A 64 -5.95 -5.69 -1.39
CA ALA A 64 -5.52 -5.12 -0.13
C ALA A 64 -4.02 -4.85 -0.11
N VAL A 65 -3.61 -3.82 0.64
CA VAL A 65 -2.22 -3.50 0.92
C VAL A 65 -2.03 -3.44 2.43
N LYS A 66 -0.99 -4.12 2.91
CA LYS A 66 -0.64 -4.16 4.33
C LYS A 66 0.81 -3.71 4.49
N LYS A 67 1.01 -2.61 5.20
CA LYS A 67 2.35 -2.15 5.59
C LYS A 67 3.00 -3.14 6.55
N LYS A 68 4.24 -3.55 6.29
CA LYS A 68 5.00 -4.41 7.20
C LYS A 68 5.87 -3.50 8.06
N ILE A 69 5.32 -3.06 9.18
CA ILE A 69 6.03 -2.21 10.14
C ILE A 69 7.11 -3.09 10.80
N SER A 70 8.38 -2.91 10.43
CA SER A 70 9.50 -3.57 11.10
C SER A 70 9.73 -2.90 12.45
N GLY A 71 9.09 -3.43 13.49
CA GLY A 71 9.44 -3.15 14.90
C GLY A 71 9.51 -1.67 15.28
N GLY A 72 8.34 -1.03 15.47
CA GLY A 72 8.26 0.29 16.06
C GLY A 72 6.89 0.47 16.70
N LYS A 73 6.88 0.68 18.01
CA LYS A 73 5.74 1.00 18.89
C LYS A 73 4.53 1.61 18.17
N ASN A 74 3.35 1.14 18.56
CA ASN A 74 2.09 1.87 18.53
C ASN A 74 2.33 3.35 18.91
N ASN A 75 2.57 4.21 17.94
CA ASN A 75 2.48 5.64 18.14
C ASN A 75 1.22 6.07 17.42
N LYS A 76 0.17 6.22 18.25
CA LYS A 76 -1.03 7.02 18.04
C LYS A 76 -1.15 7.62 16.64
N ASP A 77 -2.02 7.04 15.82
CA ASP A 77 -2.91 7.88 15.00
C ASP A 77 -4.32 7.59 15.49
N ASP A 78 -4.69 8.42 16.46
CA ASP A 78 -6.02 8.62 16.98
C ASP A 78 -6.91 9.04 15.79
N CYS A 79 -7.58 8.08 15.16
CA CYS A 79 -8.82 8.41 14.46
C CYS A 79 -9.82 8.79 15.55
N TYR A 80 -9.82 10.09 15.86
CA TYR A 80 -10.72 10.84 16.73
C TYR A 80 -11.99 10.08 17.14
N ASP A 81 -12.05 9.80 18.44
CA ASP A 81 -13.31 9.78 19.18
C ASP A 81 -13.91 11.19 19.14
N GLY A 82 -15.19 11.30 18.76
CA GLY A 82 -15.99 12.50 19.00
C GLY A 82 -16.69 13.12 17.78
N CYS A 83 -17.87 12.59 17.49
CA CYS A 83 -19.12 13.36 17.44
C CYS A 83 -20.28 12.45 17.82
#